data_AF-A0A227J5M3-F1
#
_entry.id   AF-A0A227J5M3-F1
#
_cell.length_a   1.000
_cell.length_b   1.000
_cell.length_c   1.000
_cell.angle_alpha   90.00
_cell.angle_beta   90.00
_cell.angle_gamma   90.00
#
_symmetry.space_group_name_H-M   'P 1'
#
loop_
_entity.id
_entity.type
_entity.pdbx_description
1 polymer ?
#
loop_
_entity_poly.entity_id
_entity_poly.type
_entity_poly.pdbx_seq_one_letter_code
_entity_poly.pdbx_strand_id
1 'polypeptide(L)' 'MKQVSRSALVSFSAEQMFNLVNDVAKYPEFLPGCSGSRIIESSGNGMVASV' A
#
# COMPACT_ATOMS: atom_id res chain seq x y z
N MET A 1 2.46 -2.43 -23.12
CA MET A 1 2.30 -2.73 -21.67
C MET A 1 0.82 -2.68 -21.34
N LYS A 2 0.31 -3.64 -20.55
CA LYS A 2 -1.09 -3.61 -20.08
C LYS A 2 -1.16 -2.73 -18.84
N GLN A 3 -2.05 -1.73 -18.85
CA GLN A 3 -2.35 -0.87 -17.71
C GLN A 3 -3.80 -1.14 -17.28
N VAL A 4 -4.04 -1.28 -15.98
CA VAL A 4 -5.38 -1.43 -15.41
C VAL A 4 -5.61 -0.28 -14.45
N SER A 5 -6.69 0.46 -14.66
CA SER A 5 -7.12 1.55 -13.78
C SER A 5 -8.47 1.18 -13.17
N ARG A 6 -8.58 1.21 -11.84
CA ARG A 6 -9.80 0.94 -11.09
C ARG A 6 -9.96 2.00 -10.01
N SER A 7 -11.19 2.49 -9.85
CA SER A 7 -11.54 3.49 -8.83
C SER A 7 -12.85 3.06 -8.16
N ALA A 8 -13.00 3.40 -6.89
CA ALA A 8 -14.22 3.16 -6.12
C ALA A 8 -14.47 4.34 -5.16
N LEU A 9 -15.73 4.61 -4.85
CA LEU A 9 -16.12 5.50 -3.76
C LEU A 9 -16.17 4.69 -2.47
N VAL A 10 -15.56 5.21 -1.42
CA VAL A 10 -15.50 4.56 -0.11
C VAL A 10 -15.88 5.55 0.99
N SER A 11 -16.47 5.03 2.06
CA SER A 11 -16.89 5.83 3.23
C SER A 11 -15.72 6.09 4.20
N PHE A 12 -14.54 6.40 3.65
CA PHE A 12 -13.32 6.70 4.41
C PHE A 12 -12.73 8.02 3.93
N SER A 13 -12.06 8.72 4.84
CA SER A 13 -11.35 9.95 4.49
C SER A 13 -10.12 9.67 3.63
N ALA A 14 -9.65 10.68 2.91
CA ALA A 14 -8.42 10.58 2.12
C ALA A 14 -7.21 10.22 3.00
N GLU A 15 -7.16 10.75 4.22
CA GLU A 15 -6.08 10.46 5.19
C GLU A 15 -6.11 9.00 5.65
N GLN A 16 -7.30 8.44 5.93
CA GLN A 16 -7.44 7.03 6.29
C GLN A 16 -6.96 6.13 5.15
N MET A 17 -7.34 6.45 3.92
CA MET A 17 -6.91 5.69 2.73
C MET A 17 -5.41 5.83 2.48
N PHE A 18 -4.83 7.01 2.68
CA PHE A 18 -3.39 7.22 2.58
C PHE A 18 -2.64 6.41 3.63
N ASN A 19 -3.07 6.46 4.89
CA ASN A 19 -2.44 5.72 5.97
C ASN A 19 -2.52 4.20 5.77
N LEU A 20 -3.65 3.70 5.24
CA LEU A 20 -3.81 2.29 4.91
C LEU A 20 -2.77 1.81 3.87
N VAL A 21 -2.52 2.61 2.84
CA VAL A 21 -1.54 2.29 1.79
C VAL A 21 -0.10 2.55 2.25
N ASN A 22 0.11 3.51 3.14
CA ASN A 22 1.45 3.82 3.67
C ASN A 22 1.93 2.75 4.67
N ASP A 23 1.02 2.03 5.34
CA ASP A 23 1.35 0.95 6.29
C ASP A 23 1.75 -0.36 5.57
N VAL A 24 2.87 -0.30 4.83
CA VAL A 24 3.36 -1.39 4.00
C VAL A 24 3.72 -2.63 4.83
N ALA A 25 4.10 -2.46 6.09
CA ALA A 25 4.45 -3.57 6.98
C ALA A 25 3.29 -4.53 7.24
N LYS A 26 2.05 -4.06 7.11
CA LYS A 26 0.82 -4.85 7.34
C LYS A 26 0.26 -5.50 6.08
N TYR A 27 0.87 -5.27 4.92
CA TYR A 27 0.39 -5.83 3.65
C TYR A 27 0.15 -7.35 3.67
N PRO A 28 0.96 -8.19 4.36
CA PRO A 28 0.71 -9.62 4.47
C PRO A 28 -0.61 -9.98 5.16
N GLU A 29 -1.15 -9.08 5.98
CA GLU A 29 -2.38 -9.32 6.75
C GLU A 29 -3.65 -9.13 5.90
N PHE A 30 -3.58 -8.33 4.83
CA PHE A 30 -4.79 -7.94 4.09
C PHE A 30 -4.68 -7.98 2.56
N LEU A 31 -3.48 -8.04 1.97
CA LEU A 31 -3.33 -8.19 0.52
C LEU A 31 -3.32 -9.67 0.11
N PRO A 32 -4.27 -10.12 -0.73
CA PRO A 32 -4.26 -11.47 -1.25
C PRO A 32 -2.98 -11.75 -2.05
N GLY A 33 -2.28 -12.83 -1.70
CA GLY A 33 -1.03 -13.23 -2.37
C GLY A 33 0.23 -12.52 -1.89
N CYS A 34 0.15 -11.72 -0.82
CA CYS A 34 1.29 -11.13 -0.14
C CYS A 34 1.79 -12.08 0.96
N SER A 35 2.93 -12.74 0.75
CA SER A 35 3.50 -13.67 1.75
C SER A 35 4.32 -12.97 2.84
N GLY A 36 4.77 -11.75 2.59
CA GLY A 36 5.62 -10.97 3.49
C GLY A 36 5.80 -9.56 2.97
N SER A 37 6.30 -8.65 3.80
CA SER A 37 6.66 -7.29 3.35
C SER A 37 7.89 -6.83 4.10
N ARG A 38 8.85 -6.24 3.40
CA ARG A 38 10.06 -5.67 3.99
C ARG A 38 10.30 -4.27 3.45
N ILE A 39 10.47 -3.32 4.36
CA ILE A 39 10.88 -1.96 4.05
C ILE A 39 12.40 -1.97 3.79
N ILE A 40 12.80 -1.45 2.63
CA ILE A 40 14.20 -1.36 2.18
C ILE A 40 14.75 0.04 2.48
N GLU A 41 13.96 1.07 2.19
CA GLU A 41 14.32 2.47 2.44
C GLU A 41 13.07 3.27 2.80
N SER A 42 13.19 4.19 3.76
CA SER A 42 12.13 5.12 4.15
C SER A 42 12.72 6.52 4.31
N SER A 43 12.18 7.46 3.55
CA SER A 43 12.58 8.86 3.51
C SER A 43 11.34 9.75 3.65
N GLY A 44 11.54 11.04 3.95
CA GLY A 44 10.42 12.00 4.07
C GLY A 44 9.55 12.13 2.81
N ASN A 45 10.09 11.78 1.65
CA ASN A 45 9.41 11.87 0.36
C ASN A 45 8.85 10.53 -0.15
N GLY A 46 9.07 9.42 0.56
CA GLY A 46 8.58 8.12 0.11
C GLY A 46 9.30 6.91 0.73
N MET A 47 8.83 5.73 0.33
CA MET A 47 9.30 4.45 0.86
C MET A 47 9.48 3.44 -0.28
N VAL A 48 10.53 2.62 -0.18
CA VAL A 48 10.79 1.47 -1.06
C VAL A 48 10.67 0.19 -0.24
N ALA A 49 9.88 -0.76 -0.75
CA ALA A 49 9.64 -2.03 -0.07
C ALA A 49 9.51 -3.19 -1.06
N SER A 50 9.72 -4.42 -0.56
CA SER A 50 9.55 -5.67 -1.29
C SER A 50 8.49 -6.55 -0.63
N VAL A 51 7.67 -7.21 -1.43
CA VAL A 51 6.72 -8.28 -1.04
C VAL A 51 7.30 -9.65 -1.41
#